data_AF-A0A4Z2E143-F1
#
_entry.id   AF-A0A4Z2E143-F1
#
_cell.length_a   1.000
_cell.length_b   1.000
_cell.length_c   1.000
_cell.angle_alpha   90.00
_cell.angle_beta   90.00
_cell.angle_gamma   90.00
#
_symmetry.space_group_name_H-M   'P 1'
#
loop_
_entity.id
_entity.type
_entity.pdbx_description
1 polymer ?
#
loop_
_entity_poly.entity_id
_entity_poly.type
_entity_poly.pdbx_seq_one_letter_code
_entity_poly.pdbx_strand_id
1 'polypeptide(L)'
;MSLAPLLLLLLLGAVQASHFYGAVMTWYPEPPDASGAVTVVFRYKLSFHSCSQSDRWACIGGGCRSPAPPTEEVVQREGGGEWCQKEGVETRRFLSTGPLQLQ
;
A
#
# COMPACT_ATOMS: atom_id res chain seq x y z
N MET A 1 25.48 -6.94 38.67
CA MET A 1 24.52 -7.47 37.68
C MET A 1 24.52 -6.49 36.50
N SER A 2 24.87 -6.95 35.30
CA SER A 2 25.01 -6.07 34.13
C SER A 2 23.64 -5.68 33.59
N LEU A 3 23.41 -4.38 33.39
CA LEU A 3 22.20 -3.83 32.79
C LEU A 3 22.22 -3.87 31.25
N ALA A 4 23.37 -4.21 30.65
CA ALA A 4 23.55 -4.26 29.20
C ALA A 4 22.53 -5.14 28.45
N PRO A 5 22.19 -6.37 28.88
CA PRO A 5 21.22 -7.20 28.16
C PRO A 5 19.78 -6.64 28.23
N LEU A 6 19.43 -5.97 29.33
CA LEU A 6 18.13 -5.28 29.48
C LEU A 6 18.04 -4.06 28.55
N LEU A 7 19.12 -3.28 28.43
CA LEU A 7 19.19 -2.16 27.48
C LEU A 7 19.10 -2.64 26.02
N LEU A 8 19.71 -3.77 25.69
CA LEU A 8 19.65 -4.34 24.34
C LEU A 8 18.22 -4.77 23.96
N LEU A 9 17.47 -5.35 24.90
CA LEU A 9 16.07 -5.73 24.70
C LEU A 9 15.16 -4.52 24.47
N LEU A 10 15.41 -3.41 25.17
CA LEU A 10 14.68 -2.14 24.96
C LEU A 10 14.94 -1.54 23.57
N LEU A 11 16.17 -1.60 23.08
CA LEU A 11 16.52 -1.11 21.74
C LEU A 11 15.85 -1.90 20.63
N LEU A 12 15.69 -3.22 20.80
CA LEU A 12 14.99 -4.07 19.83
C LEU A 12 13.49 -3.78 19.77
N GLY A 13 12.87 -3.38 20.89
CA GLY A 13 11.46 -2.98 20.93
C GLY A 13 11.16 -1.61 20.33
N ALA A 14 12.17 -0.75 20.20
CA ALA A 14 12.05 0.61 19.66
C ALA A 14 12.26 0.69 18.13
N VAL A 15 12.66 -0.41 17.48
CA VAL A 15 12.74 -0.46 16.01
C VAL A 15 11.34 -0.69 15.46
N GLN A 16 10.58 0.38 15.34
CA GLN A 16 9.35 0.40 14.55
C GLN A 16 9.66 1.08 13.21
N ALA A 17 9.05 0.58 12.13
CA ALA A 17 9.13 1.27 10.85
C ALA A 17 8.58 2.68 11.05
N SER A 18 9.42 3.69 10.84
CA SER A 18 9.10 5.06 11.20
C SER A 18 8.02 5.70 10.33
N HIS A 19 7.52 4.99 9.31
CA HIS A 19 6.61 5.53 8.29
C HIS A 19 5.46 4.56 7.96
N PHE A 20 5.80 3.34 7.54
CA PHE A 20 4.89 2.37 6.95
C PHE A 20 4.93 1.03 7.68
N TYR A 21 3.79 0.59 8.22
CA TYR A 21 3.66 -0.67 8.95
C TYR A 21 3.29 -1.86 8.07
N GLY A 22 2.81 -1.62 6.84
CA GLY A 22 2.55 -2.69 5.89
C GLY A 22 1.42 -2.37 4.91
N ALA A 23 1.31 -3.20 3.87
CA ALA A 23 0.20 -3.19 2.93
C ALA A 23 -0.30 -4.60 2.62
N VAL A 24 -1.60 -4.69 2.36
CA VAL A 24 -2.23 -5.85 1.73
C VAL A 24 -2.95 -5.36 0.50
N MET A 25 -2.86 -6.11 -0.60
CA MET A 25 -3.54 -5.79 -1.85
C MET A 25 -4.24 -7.03 -2.40
N THR A 26 -5.48 -6.86 -2.85
CA THR A 26 -6.19 -7.81 -3.69
C THR A 26 -6.45 -7.19 -5.07
N TRP A 27 -6.36 -8.01 -6.11
CA TRP A 27 -6.52 -7.58 -7.49
C TRP A 27 -7.65 -8.35 -8.16
N TYR A 28 -8.46 -7.63 -8.93
CA TYR A 28 -9.61 -8.16 -9.65
C TYR A 28 -9.45 -7.80 -11.13
N PRO A 29 -8.88 -8.71 -11.95
CA PRO A 29 -8.73 -8.47 -13.38
C PRO A 29 -10.07 -8.64 -14.10
N GLU A 30 -10.37 -7.71 -14.99
CA GLU A 30 -11.48 -7.81 -15.94
C GLU A 30 -11.03 -8.58 -17.20
N PRO A 31 -11.98 -9.14 -17.98
CA PRO A 31 -11.65 -9.71 -19.28
C PRO A 31 -10.90 -8.70 -20.17
N PRO A 32 -9.90 -9.14 -20.95
CA PRO A 32 -9.20 -8.27 -21.89
C PRO A 32 -10.17 -7.62 -22.89
N ASP A 33 -9.93 -6.36 -23.22
CA ASP A 33 -10.70 -5.66 -24.27
C ASP A 33 -10.28 -6.11 -25.68
N ALA A 34 -10.95 -5.58 -26.72
CA ALA A 34 -10.66 -5.93 -28.12
C ALA A 34 -9.22 -5.56 -28.56
N SER A 35 -8.54 -4.67 -27.83
CA SER A 35 -7.13 -4.35 -28.06
C SER A 35 -6.16 -5.26 -27.31
N GLY A 36 -6.68 -6.21 -26.51
CA GLY A 36 -5.90 -7.09 -25.65
C GLY A 36 -5.45 -6.42 -24.34
N ALA A 37 -5.86 -5.19 -24.08
CA ALA A 37 -5.55 -4.49 -22.84
C ALA A 37 -6.41 -5.02 -21.69
N VAL A 38 -5.84 -5.10 -20.49
CA VAL A 38 -6.49 -5.65 -19.30
C VAL A 38 -6.71 -4.55 -18.29
N THR A 39 -7.95 -4.40 -17.83
CA THR A 39 -8.28 -3.54 -16.70
C THR A 39 -8.22 -4.37 -15.42
N VAL A 40 -7.59 -3.83 -14.38
CA VAL A 40 -7.53 -4.46 -13.06
C VAL A 40 -7.97 -3.45 -12.02
N VAL A 41 -8.85 -3.89 -11.13
CA VAL A 41 -9.22 -3.14 -9.93
C VAL A 41 -8.38 -3.66 -8.77
N PHE A 42 -7.58 -2.80 -8.18
CA PHE A 42 -6.83 -3.05 -6.96
C PHE A 42 -7.62 -2.55 -5.77
N ARG A 43 -7.74 -3.38 -4.74
CA ARG A 43 -8.22 -2.98 -3.41
C ARG A 43 -7.08 -3.19 -2.44
N TYR A 44 -6.70 -2.16 -1.71
CA TYR A 44 -5.55 -2.23 -0.84
C TYR A 44 -5.87 -1.67 0.55
N LYS A 45 -5.13 -2.16 1.55
CA LYS A 45 -5.10 -1.61 2.90
C LYS A 45 -3.67 -1.18 3.20
N LEU A 46 -3.49 0.04 3.68
CA LEU A 46 -2.20 0.60 4.10
C LEU A 46 -2.26 0.89 5.58
N SER A 47 -1.22 0.51 6.30
CA SER A 47 -1.06 0.83 7.72
C SER A 47 0.10 1.79 7.92
N PHE A 48 -0.16 2.92 8.58
CA PHE A 48 0.81 3.99 8.80
C PHE A 48 0.93 4.32 10.28
N HIS A 49 2.08 4.87 10.68
CA HIS A 49 2.29 5.46 12.01
C HIS A 49 1.66 6.85 12.19
N SER A 50 1.00 7.38 11.15
CA SER A 50 0.28 8.65 11.24
C SER A 50 -0.80 8.76 10.18
N CYS A 51 -1.93 9.32 10.58
CA CYS A 51 -3.12 9.52 9.75
C CYS A 51 -2.95 10.52 8.60
N SER A 52 -1.94 11.39 8.68
CA SER A 52 -1.64 12.36 7.63
C SER A 52 -0.90 11.73 6.45
N GLN A 53 -0.28 10.56 6.61
CA GLN A 53 0.43 9.89 5.53
C GLN A 53 -0.52 9.20 4.57
N SER A 54 -0.18 9.24 3.29
CA SER A 54 -0.84 8.52 2.21
C SER A 54 0.23 7.92 1.33
N ASP A 55 -0.07 6.80 0.69
CA ASP A 55 0.78 6.23 -0.35
C ASP A 55 -0.06 5.92 -1.60
N ARG A 56 0.58 5.82 -2.75
CA ARG A 56 -0.09 5.55 -4.01
C ARG A 56 0.73 4.59 -4.85
N TRP A 57 0.04 3.65 -5.48
CA TRP A 57 0.66 2.67 -6.35
C TRP A 57 0.84 3.24 -7.75
N ALA A 58 2.07 3.41 -8.21
CA ALA A 58 2.40 3.79 -9.56
C ALA A 58 2.95 2.59 -10.35
N CYS A 59 2.78 2.60 -11.67
CA CYS A 59 3.37 1.56 -12.52
C CYS A 59 4.79 1.96 -12.92
N ILE A 60 5.73 1.04 -12.73
CA ILE A 60 7.12 1.24 -13.11
C ILE A 60 7.28 0.91 -14.60
N GLY A 61 8.02 1.75 -15.34
CA GLY A 61 8.38 1.48 -16.74
C GLY A 61 7.28 1.79 -17.76
N GLY A 62 6.16 2.40 -17.35
CA GLY A 62 5.04 2.74 -18.23
C GLY A 62 4.13 1.54 -18.52
N GLY A 63 3.28 1.65 -19.54
CA GLY A 63 2.41 0.53 -19.95
C GLY A 63 1.14 0.33 -19.11
N CYS A 64 0.86 1.22 -18.15
CA CYS A 64 -0.43 1.30 -17.49
C CYS A 64 -1.00 2.72 -17.49
N ARG A 65 -2.32 2.83 -17.45
CA ARG A 65 -3.04 4.09 -17.34
C ARG A 65 -4.09 4.00 -16.23
N SER A 66 -4.24 5.06 -15.44
CA SER A 66 -5.36 5.18 -14.50
C SER A 66 -6.54 5.81 -15.22
N PRO A 67 -7.67 5.10 -15.44
CA PRO A 67 -8.85 5.69 -16.05
C PRO A 67 -9.61 6.62 -15.08
N ALA A 68 -9.37 6.46 -13.78
CA ALA A 68 -9.98 7.26 -12.71
C ALA A 68 -8.93 7.58 -11.63
N PRO A 69 -9.13 8.65 -10.83
CA PRO A 69 -8.32 8.88 -9.64
C PRO A 69 -8.55 7.76 -8.60
N PRO A 70 -7.51 7.33 -7.86
CA PRO A 70 -7.68 6.39 -6.76
C PRO A 70 -8.51 7.01 -5.64
N THR A 71 -9.31 6.19 -4.96
CA THR A 71 -9.99 6.56 -3.71
C THR A 71 -9.23 5.97 -2.54
N GLU A 72 -9.11 6.72 -1.45
CA GLU A 72 -8.49 6.28 -0.20
C GLU A 72 -9.23 6.90 0.99
N GLU A 73 -9.57 6.07 1.98
CA GLU A 73 -10.29 6.48 3.18
C GLU A 73 -9.65 5.88 4.44
N VAL A 74 -9.69 6.63 5.54
CA VAL A 74 -9.27 6.12 6.86
C VAL A 74 -10.37 5.22 7.40
N VAL A 75 -10.11 3.92 7.52
CA VAL A 75 -11.09 2.94 8.03
C VAL A 75 -10.90 2.63 9.50
N GLN A 76 -9.68 2.82 10.02
CA GLN A 76 -9.37 2.60 11.43
C GLN A 76 -8.29 3.56 11.88
N ARG A 77 -8.43 4.06 13.10
CA ARG A 77 -7.49 5.00 13.72
C ARG A 77 -7.43 4.73 15.21
N GLU A 78 -6.22 4.71 15.76
CA GLU A 78 -6.01 4.73 17.21
C GLU A 78 -6.32 6.14 17.77
N GLY A 79 -6.87 6.23 18.98
CA GLY A 79 -7.28 7.51 19.57
C GLY A 79 -6.19 8.59 19.60
N GLY A 80 -4.90 8.21 19.69
CA GLY A 80 -3.76 9.13 19.65
C GLY A 80 -3.31 9.57 18.25
N GLY A 81 -3.83 8.94 17.18
CA GLY A 81 -3.44 9.22 15.80
C GLY A 81 -2.08 8.66 15.37
N GLU A 82 -1.37 7.97 16.28
CA GLU A 82 -0.08 7.30 16.07
C GLU A 82 -0.20 6.02 15.22
N TRP A 83 -1.42 5.56 14.97
CA TRP A 83 -1.67 4.49 14.03
C TRP A 83 -2.99 4.71 13.29
N CYS A 84 -2.97 4.44 11.99
CA CYS A 84 -4.19 4.26 11.22
C CYS A 84 -4.04 3.23 10.12
N GLN A 85 -5.18 2.64 9.77
CA GLN A 85 -5.37 1.89 8.55
C GLN A 85 -6.20 2.70 7.58
N LYS A 86 -5.72 2.78 6.34
CA LYS A 86 -6.44 3.32 5.20
C LYS A 86 -6.78 2.23 4.22
N GLU A 87 -7.96 2.29 3.62
CA GLU A 87 -8.34 1.43 2.51
C GLU A 87 -8.50 2.25 1.27
N GLY A 88 -8.01 1.72 0.15
CA GLY A 88 -8.12 2.37 -1.14
C GLY A 88 -8.52 1.43 -2.26
N VAL A 89 -9.10 2.03 -3.28
CA VAL A 89 -9.47 1.36 -4.53
C VAL A 89 -8.85 2.13 -5.67
N GLU A 90 -8.15 1.41 -6.54
CA GLU A 90 -7.54 1.98 -7.73
C GLU A 90 -7.79 1.09 -8.93
N THR A 91 -8.17 1.69 -10.05
CA THR A 91 -8.31 0.99 -11.32
C THR A 91 -7.10 1.30 -12.20
N ARG A 92 -6.49 0.28 -12.80
CA ARG A 92 -5.42 0.47 -13.79
C ARG A 92 -5.73 -0.33 -15.04
N ARG A 93 -5.48 0.28 -16.19
CA ARG A 93 -5.54 -0.36 -17.51
C ARG A 93 -4.14 -0.64 -17.99
N PHE A 94 -3.82 -1.90 -18.25
CA PHE A 94 -2.52 -2.38 -18.71
C PHE A 94 -2.56 -2.71 -20.19
N LEU A 95 -1.55 -2.25 -20.93
CA LEU A 95 -1.47 -2.43 -22.38
C LEU A 95 -0.75 -3.72 -22.79
N SER A 96 -0.20 -4.46 -21.83
CA SER A 96 0.57 -5.68 -22.03
C SER A 96 0.20 -6.72 -20.96
N THR A 97 0.28 -7.99 -21.32
CA THR A 97 0.10 -9.13 -20.42
C THR A 97 1.42 -9.63 -19.83
N GLY A 98 2.54 -8.94 -20.10
CA GLY A 98 3.84 -9.24 -19.50
C GLY A 98 3.90 -8.91 -17.99
N PRO A 99 4.99 -9.30 -17.30
CA PRO A 99 5.16 -9.01 -15.88
C PRO A 99 5.02 -7.51 -15.59
N LEU A 100 4.19 -7.18 -14.61
CA LEU A 100 3.96 -5.82 -14.15
C LEU A 100 4.64 -5.61 -12.80
N GLN A 101 5.16 -4.40 -12.59
CA GLN A 101 5.60 -3.94 -11.28
C GLN A 101 4.86 -2.67 -10.88
N LEU A 102 4.27 -2.69 -9.68
CA LEU A 102 3.72 -1.53 -8.98
C LEU A 102 4.69 -1.11 -7.87
N GLN A 103 4.78 0.19 -7.61
CA GLN A 103 5.53 0.79 -6.50
C GLN A 103 4.67 1.80 -5.77
#